data_AF-A0A3S4F7N6-F1
#
_entry.id   AF-A0A3S4F7N6-F1
#
_cell.length_a   1.000
_cell.length_b   1.000
_cell.length_c   1.000
_cell.angle_alpha   90.00
_cell.angle_beta   90.00
_cell.angle_gamma   90.00
#
_symmetry.space_group_name_H-M   'P 1'
#
loop_
_entity.id
_entity.type
_entity.pdbx_description
1 polymer ?
#
loop_
_entity_poly.entity_id
_entity_poly.type
_entity_poly.pdbx_seq_one_letter_code
_entity_poly.pdbx_strand_id
1 'polypeptide(L)' 'MYVLHHANQPELYHGLPKDPQIDTSINLWKGALKPLGRSGLYRHFRRSDLPLHRYWPE' A
#
# COMPACT_ATOMS: atom_id res chain seq x y z
N MET A 1 -15.06 17.53 -1.46
CA MET A 1 -14.48 18.80 -1.95
C MET A 1 -14.97 19.90 -1.03
N TYR A 2 -14.08 20.70 -0.44
CA TYR A 2 -14.46 21.83 0.41
C TYR A 2 -14.32 23.13 -0.39
N VAL A 3 -15.29 24.04 -0.28
CA VAL A 3 -15.20 25.39 -0.86
C VAL A 3 -14.85 26.35 0.28
N LEU A 4 -13.61 26.82 0.30
CA LEU A 4 -13.09 27.71 1.35
C LEU A 4 -13.17 29.16 0.87
N HIS A 5 -13.70 30.05 1.72
CA HIS A 5 -13.68 31.49 1.45
C HIS A 5 -12.24 32.05 1.43
N HIS A 6 -11.32 31.46 2.21
CA HIS A 6 -9.90 31.78 2.23
C HIS A 6 -9.05 30.58 1.77
N ALA A 7 -9.10 30.27 0.47
CA ALA A 7 -8.37 29.14 -0.11
C ALA A 7 -6.84 29.20 0.13
N ASN A 8 -6.28 30.40 0.34
CA ASN A 8 -4.85 30.61 0.62
C ASN A 8 -4.44 30.31 2.07
N GLN A 9 -5.40 30.27 3.00
CA GLN A 9 -5.20 30.07 4.44
C GLN A 9 -6.14 28.98 4.99
N PRO A 10 -6.01 27.73 4.51
CA PRO A 10 -6.86 26.62 4.93
C PRO A 10 -6.72 26.29 6.42
N GLU A 11 -5.59 26.61 7.04
CA GLU A 11 -5.29 26.38 8.46
C GLU A 11 -6.27 27.09 9.41
N LEU A 12 -6.87 28.20 8.97
CA LEU A 12 -7.91 28.92 9.72
C LEU A 12 -9.18 28.08 9.93
N TYR A 13 -9.41 27.09 9.07
CA TYR A 13 -10.54 26.18 9.14
C TYR A 13 -10.11 24.87 9.78
N HIS A 14 -10.12 24.82 11.12
CA HIS A 14 -9.84 23.61 11.90
C HIS A 14 -8.48 22.95 11.62
N GLY A 15 -7.44 23.74 11.31
CA GLY A 15 -6.09 23.22 11.08
C GLY A 15 -5.96 22.41 9.79
N LEU A 16 -6.78 22.71 8.77
CA LEU A 16 -6.71 22.01 7.50
C LEU A 16 -5.33 22.23 6.84
N PRO A 17 -4.57 21.16 6.54
CA PRO A 17 -3.26 21.30 5.94
C PRO A 17 -3.36 21.87 4.53
N LYS A 18 -2.47 22.83 4.21
CA LYS A 18 -2.46 23.53 2.91
C LYS A 18 -2.06 22.65 1.73
N ASP A 19 -1.18 21.69 1.97
CA ASP A 19 -0.77 20.69 0.97
C ASP A 19 -0.67 19.31 1.63
N PRO A 20 -1.80 18.59 1.77
CA PRO A 20 -1.81 17.29 2.42
C PRO A 20 -1.10 16.24 1.55
N GLN A 21 -0.02 15.68 2.08
CA GLN A 21 0.72 14.59 1.45
C GLN A 21 0.57 13.30 2.25
N ILE A 22 0.65 12.16 1.57
CA ILE A 22 0.71 10.86 2.23
C ILE A 22 2.09 10.73 2.89
N ASP A 23 2.11 10.34 4.17
CA ASP A 23 3.35 10.13 4.92
C ASP A 23 4.32 9.18 4.18
N THR A 24 5.62 9.50 4.23
CA THR A 24 6.66 8.75 3.53
C THR A 24 6.70 7.28 3.93
N SER A 25 6.48 6.97 5.21
CA SER A 25 6.46 5.60 5.72
C SER A 25 5.29 4.83 5.12
N ILE A 26 4.13 5.48 5.00
CA ILE A 26 2.92 4.90 4.40
C ILE A 26 3.13 4.61 2.91
N ASN A 27 3.71 5.56 2.18
CA ASN A 27 4.07 5.36 0.77
C ASN A 27 5.08 4.22 0.60
N LEU A 28 6.09 4.12 1.47
CA LEU A 28 7.11 3.09 1.38
C LEU A 28 6.55 1.67 1.58
N TRP A 29 5.77 1.47 2.66
CA TRP A 29 5.25 0.12 2.94
C TRP A 29 4.14 -0.30 1.98
N LYS A 30 3.27 0.65 1.57
CA LYS A 30 2.20 0.34 0.60
C LYS A 30 2.71 0.22 -0.82
N GLY A 31 3.76 0.97 -1.18
CA GLY A 31 4.34 1.02 -2.51
C GLY A 31 5.39 -0.06 -2.72
N ALA A 32 6.57 0.12 -2.14
CA ALA A 32 7.72 -0.73 -2.42
C ALA A 32 7.64 -2.10 -1.72
N LEU A 33 7.25 -2.14 -0.44
CA LEU A 33 7.36 -3.39 0.34
C LEU A 33 6.34 -4.46 -0.07
N LYS A 34 5.13 -4.09 -0.52
CA LYS A 34 4.11 -5.05 -0.96
C LYS A 34 4.55 -5.94 -2.15
N PRO A 35 4.98 -5.41 -3.30
CA PRO A 35 5.42 -6.23 -4.42
C PRO A 35 6.69 -7.02 -4.09
N LEU A 36 7.57 -6.50 -3.23
CA LEU A 36 8.75 -7.22 -2.75
C LEU A 36 8.37 -8.43 -1.89
N GLY A 37 7.44 -8.27 -0.95
CA GLY A 37 6.93 -9.37 -0.15
C GLY A 37 6.22 -10.42 -1.01
N ARG A 38 5.41 -9.98 -1.97
CA ARG A 38 4.73 -10.87 -2.92
C ARG A 38 5.73 -11.62 -3.81
N SER A 39 6.76 -10.95 -4.32
CA SER A 39 7.76 -11.60 -5.19
C SER A 39 8.61 -12.61 -4.42
N GLY A 40 8.97 -12.31 -3.18
CA GLY A 40 9.64 -13.24 -2.27
C GLY A 40 8.79 -14.49 -1.99
N LEU A 41 7.53 -14.29 -1.61
CA LEU A 41 6.59 -15.39 -1.35
C LEU A 41 6.34 -16.23 -2.61
N TYR A 42 6.10 -15.57 -3.74
CA TYR A 42 5.91 -16.22 -5.02
C TYR A 42 7.15 -17.01 -5.46
N ARG A 43 8.36 -16.45 -5.30
CA ARG A 43 9.61 -17.15 -5.57
C ARG A 43 9.81 -18.35 -4.65
N HIS A 44 9.43 -18.21 -3.39
CA HIS A 44 9.48 -19.30 -2.42
C HIS A 44 8.55 -20.45 -2.85
N PHE A 45 7.27 -20.16 -3.11
CA PHE A 45 6.31 -21.18 -3.57
C PHE A 45 6.65 -21.77 -4.95
N ARG A 46 7.20 -20.99 -5.89
CA ARG A 46 7.64 -21.50 -7.19
C ARG A 46 8.76 -22.54 -7.05
N ARG A 47 9.61 -22.42 -6.03
CA ARG A 47 10.73 -23.35 -5.82
C ARG A 47 10.30 -24.63 -5.12
N SER A 48 9.24 -24.55 -4.32
CA SER A 48 8.60 -25.70 -3.72
C SER A 48 7.68 -26.33 -4.76
N ASP A 49 8.16 -27.32 -5.51
CA ASP A 49 7.27 -28.26 -6.22
C ASP A 49 6.43 -28.97 -5.16
N LEU A 50 5.33 -28.35 -4.74
CA LEU A 50 4.32 -29.01 -3.92
C LEU A 50 3.78 -30.13 -4.81
N PRO A 51 3.93 -31.41 -4.41
CA PRO A 51 3.35 -32.51 -5.17
C PRO A 51 1.85 -32.50 -4.88
N LEU A 52 1.14 -31.53 -5.44
CA LEU A 52 -0.33 -31.44 -5.33
C LEU A 52 -0.97 -32.70 -5.91
N HIS A 53 -0.29 -33.36 -6.86
CA HIS A 53 -0.67 -34.66 -7.42
C HIS A 53 -0.60 -35.83 -6.41
N ARG A 54 0.04 -35.69 -5.24
CA ARG A 54 0.11 -36.75 -4.21
C ARG A 54 -1.10 -36.74 -3.26
N TYR A 55 -1.82 -35.63 -3.17
CA TYR A 55 -2.90 -35.44 -2.18
C TYR A 55 -4.32 -35.55 -2.76
N TRP A 56 -4.45 -35.80 -4.07
CA TRP A 56 -5.74 -36.07 -4.72
C TRP A 56 -5.67 -37.40 -5.48
N PRO A 57 -5.97 -38.53 -4.82
CA PRO A 57 -6.35 -39.75 -5.52
C PRO A 57 -7.80 -39.61 -5.98
N GLU A 58 -8.04 -39.78 -7.29
CA GLU A 58 -9.38 -39.96 -7.87
C GLU A 58 -10.13 -41.13 -7.23
#